data_AF-A0A4R7P4U0-F1
#
_entry.id   AF-A0A4R7P4U0-F1
#
_cell.length_a   1.000
_cell.length_b   1.000
_cell.length_c   1.000
_cell.angle_alpha   90.00
_cell.angle_beta   90.00
_cell.angle_gamma   90.00
#
_symmetry.space_group_name_H-M   'P 1'
#
loop_
_entity.id
_entity.type
_entity.pdbx_description
1 polymer ?
#
loop_
_entity_poly.entity_id
_entity_poly.type
_entity_poly.pdbx_seq_one_letter_code
_entity_poly.pdbx_strand_id
1 'polypeptide(L)'
;MTAMNKLWYAMAFASSFVVCACSAPIDAGGKKPDSGAALAEQKVASPESSTPASSQPPLVGGDRDAHGCIASAGYQWCERTGRCERSWELAKQEGFSLDEEGFKVFCSTPPTQ
;
A
#
# COMPACT_ATOMS: atom_id res chain seq x y z
N MET A 1 -13.06 41.54 -29.38
CA MET A 1 -11.69 41.88 -28.90
C MET A 1 -11.48 41.00 -27.68
N THR A 2 -10.90 39.81 -27.82
CA THR A 2 -9.45 39.52 -27.71
C THR A 2 -9.29 38.09 -28.26
N ALA A 3 -8.93 37.86 -29.53
CA ALA A 3 -7.57 37.84 -30.09
C ALA A 3 -6.54 37.21 -29.13
N MET A 4 -5.71 36.29 -29.64
CA MET A 4 -4.57 35.64 -28.98
C MET A 4 -4.85 34.28 -28.31
N ASN A 5 -5.51 33.40 -29.06
CA ASN A 5 -5.50 31.96 -28.82
C ASN A 5 -4.98 31.30 -30.11
N LYS A 6 -3.66 31.08 -30.26
CA LYS A 6 -3.07 30.19 -31.32
C LYS A 6 -1.55 30.08 -31.43
N LEU A 7 -0.72 30.81 -30.68
CA LEU A 7 0.74 30.83 -30.97
C LEU A 7 1.67 29.98 -30.08
N TRP A 8 1.19 29.29 -29.04
CA TRP A 8 2.09 28.49 -28.19
C TRP A 8 1.97 26.96 -28.35
N TYR A 9 0.89 26.46 -28.96
CA TYR A 9 0.57 25.03 -28.98
C TYR A 9 1.29 24.21 -30.06
N ALA A 10 2.31 24.78 -30.73
CA ALA A 10 2.90 24.21 -31.94
C ALA A 10 4.39 23.80 -31.83
N MET A 11 5.05 23.92 -30.66
CA MET A 11 6.48 23.59 -30.57
C MET A 11 6.86 22.86 -29.27
N ALA A 12 6.45 21.59 -29.16
CA ALA A 12 7.21 20.56 -28.43
C ALA A 12 6.67 19.15 -28.75
N PHE A 13 6.60 18.83 -30.05
CA PHE A 13 6.77 17.44 -30.49
C PHE A 13 8.21 17.04 -30.15
N ALA A 14 8.42 15.95 -29.40
CA ALA A 14 9.37 14.86 -29.71
C ALA A 14 9.75 14.05 -28.47
N SER A 15 9.64 12.72 -28.61
CA SER A 15 10.33 11.67 -27.82
C SER A 15 9.89 11.54 -26.35
N SER A 16 9.31 10.44 -25.86
CA SER A 16 9.56 9.04 -26.20
C SER A 16 8.33 8.19 -25.84
N PHE A 17 7.52 7.85 -26.84
CA PHE A 17 6.69 6.64 -26.77
C PHE A 17 7.58 5.47 -27.19
N VAL A 18 8.31 4.88 -26.25
CA VAL A 18 8.89 3.54 -26.42
C VAL A 18 7.99 2.57 -25.68
N VAL A 19 6.91 2.19 -26.35
CA VAL A 19 6.25 0.91 -26.12
C VAL A 19 7.20 -0.13 -26.71
N CYS A 20 7.82 -0.93 -25.86
CA CYS A 20 8.39 -2.21 -26.27
C CYS A 20 7.57 -3.30 -25.59
N ALA A 21 6.65 -3.83 -26.38
CA ALA A 21 5.91 -5.03 -26.04
C ALA A 21 6.82 -6.27 -26.18
N CYS A 22 6.40 -7.34 -25.48
CA CYS A 22 6.68 -8.75 -25.78
C CYS A 22 8.03 -9.34 -25.29
N SER A 23 7.98 -10.05 -24.16
CA SER A 23 8.55 -11.41 -24.06
C SER A 23 7.84 -12.22 -22.95
N ALA A 24 6.76 -12.87 -23.40
CA ALA A 24 6.23 -14.19 -23.03
C ALA A 24 6.13 -14.67 -21.56
N PRO A 25 4.97 -15.26 -21.18
CA PRO A 25 4.79 -16.16 -20.04
C PRO A 25 4.83 -17.63 -20.47
N ILE A 26 5.72 -18.47 -19.94
CA ILE A 26 5.56 -19.94 -20.01
C ILE A 26 6.36 -20.61 -18.89
N ASP A 27 5.68 -21.09 -17.84
CA ASP A 27 6.01 -22.41 -17.29
C ASP A 27 4.73 -23.10 -16.85
N ALA A 28 4.52 -24.27 -17.45
CA ALA A 28 3.39 -25.14 -17.31
C ALA A 28 3.91 -26.47 -16.74
N GLY A 29 3.29 -26.94 -15.66
CA GLY A 29 3.38 -28.34 -15.21
C GLY A 29 3.90 -28.46 -13.77
N GLY A 30 3.24 -29.16 -12.85
CA GLY A 30 2.16 -30.11 -13.03
C GLY A 30 1.53 -30.54 -11.71
N LYS A 31 0.30 -31.06 -11.85
CA LYS A 31 -0.37 -31.91 -10.87
C LYS A 31 0.51 -33.11 -10.50
N LYS A 32 0.61 -33.39 -9.20
CA LYS A 32 0.48 -34.77 -8.69
C LYS A 32 -0.15 -34.74 -7.29
N PRO A 33 -1.37 -35.24 -7.11
CA PRO A 33 -1.87 -35.61 -5.80
C PRO A 33 -1.41 -37.04 -5.52
N ASP A 34 -0.61 -37.24 -4.47
CA ASP A 34 -0.57 -38.53 -3.80
C ASP A 34 -1.15 -38.38 -2.39
N SER A 35 -2.36 -38.90 -2.27
CA SER A 35 -3.02 -39.18 -1.00
C SER A 35 -2.52 -40.51 -0.45
N GLY A 36 -2.25 -40.56 0.85
CA GLY A 36 -1.96 -41.78 1.61
C GLY A 36 -1.11 -41.47 2.85
N ALA A 37 -1.66 -40.86 3.89
CA ALA A 37 -2.36 -41.52 5.01
C ALA A 37 -1.50 -42.56 5.75
N ALA A 38 -0.83 -42.11 6.82
CA ALA A 38 -0.50 -42.97 7.96
C ALA A 38 -0.49 -42.11 9.24
N LEU A 39 -1.24 -42.59 10.22
CA LEU A 39 -1.66 -41.91 11.45
C LEU A 39 -0.51 -41.66 12.42
N ALA A 40 -0.47 -40.46 13.00
CA ALA A 40 -0.02 -40.24 14.37
C ALA A 40 -0.75 -39.03 14.96
N GLU A 41 -1.50 -39.31 16.03
CA GLU A 41 -2.18 -38.42 16.96
C GLU A 41 -1.46 -37.07 17.15
N GLN A 42 -2.09 -35.95 16.74
CA GLN A 42 -1.57 -34.61 17.00
C GLN A 42 -2.62 -33.71 17.65
N LYS A 43 -2.41 -33.60 18.95
CA LYS A 43 -2.98 -32.69 19.92
C LYS A 43 -3.11 -31.26 19.38
N VAL A 44 -4.31 -30.72 19.56
CA VAL A 44 -4.79 -29.34 19.41
C VAL A 44 -3.76 -28.27 19.84
N ALA A 45 -3.44 -27.32 18.94
CA ALA A 45 -3.54 -25.85 19.13
C ALA A 45 -2.67 -25.04 18.13
N SER A 46 -3.30 -24.08 17.45
CA SER A 46 -2.82 -22.77 16.97
C SER A 46 -1.50 -22.65 16.17
N PRO A 47 -1.48 -21.99 14.98
CA PRO A 47 -0.24 -21.72 14.27
C PRO A 47 0.48 -20.53 14.92
N GLU A 48 1.17 -20.77 16.03
CA GLU A 48 2.23 -19.88 16.48
C GLU A 48 3.53 -20.21 15.73
N SER A 49 3.81 -19.32 14.78
CA SER A 49 5.12 -19.08 14.18
C SER A 49 6.21 -19.02 15.27
N SER A 50 6.84 -20.15 15.53
CA SER A 50 7.87 -20.29 16.57
C SER A 50 9.25 -20.03 15.98
N THR A 51 9.63 -18.76 15.91
CA THR A 51 11.05 -18.34 15.89
C THR A 51 11.51 -18.23 17.36
N PRO A 52 12.69 -18.75 17.74
CA PRO A 52 13.12 -18.74 19.14
C PRO A 52 13.24 -17.30 19.67
N ALA A 53 12.62 -17.08 20.83
CA ALA A 53 12.55 -15.83 21.56
C ALA A 53 13.95 -15.26 21.86
N SER A 54 14.36 -14.27 21.07
CA SER A 54 15.28 -13.26 21.53
C SER A 54 14.46 -12.29 22.38
N SER A 55 14.66 -12.33 23.69
CA SER A 55 14.02 -11.44 24.68
C SER A 55 14.62 -10.02 24.58
N GLN A 56 14.55 -9.43 23.38
CA GLN A 56 14.81 -8.02 23.19
C GLN A 56 13.47 -7.29 23.28
N PRO A 57 13.41 -6.15 23.98
CA PRO A 57 12.21 -5.33 23.95
C PRO A 57 11.88 -5.04 22.47
N PRO A 58 10.59 -5.14 22.06
CA PRO A 58 10.21 -4.79 20.70
C PRO A 58 10.75 -3.39 20.43
N LEU A 59 11.55 -3.25 19.36
CA LEU A 59 12.08 -1.95 18.96
C LEU A 59 10.89 -1.06 18.65
N VAL A 60 10.65 -0.05 19.49
CA VAL A 60 9.60 0.94 19.26
C VAL A 60 9.88 1.60 17.91
N GLY A 61 8.93 1.49 16.98
CA GLY A 61 9.07 2.00 15.63
C GLY A 61 9.74 1.05 14.63
N GLY A 62 9.83 -0.25 14.93
CA GLY A 62 10.15 -1.28 13.94
C GLY A 62 9.02 -1.57 12.95
N ASP A 63 7.82 -1.07 13.22
CA ASP A 63 6.55 -1.41 12.56
C ASP A 63 6.27 -0.50 11.35
N ARG A 64 7.29 -0.34 10.49
CA ARG A 64 7.18 0.50 9.29
C ARG A 64 6.46 -0.23 8.15
N ASP A 65 5.49 0.42 7.54
CA ASP A 65 4.84 -0.05 6.31
C ASP A 65 5.67 0.26 5.04
N ALA A 66 5.12 -0.03 3.86
CA ALA A 66 5.76 0.23 2.56
C ALA A 66 6.06 1.72 2.30
N HIS A 67 5.33 2.62 2.95
CA HIS A 67 5.53 4.07 2.90
C HIS A 67 6.43 4.58 4.04
N GLY A 68 6.89 3.69 4.91
CA GLY A 68 7.69 4.01 6.09
C GLY A 68 6.87 4.55 7.27
N CYS A 69 5.54 4.45 7.23
CA CYS A 69 4.68 4.87 8.34
C CYS A 69 4.71 3.85 9.47
N ILE A 70 4.77 4.34 10.71
CA ILE A 70 4.85 3.51 11.91
C ILE A 70 3.46 3.34 12.51
N ALA A 71 2.83 2.19 12.26
CA ALA A 71 1.47 1.91 12.71
C ALA A 71 1.33 1.94 14.25
N SER A 72 2.35 1.46 14.98
CA SER A 72 2.37 1.47 16.45
C SER A 72 2.38 2.88 17.06
N ALA A 73 2.88 3.86 16.30
CA ALA A 73 2.82 5.28 16.66
C ALA A 73 1.56 5.97 16.12
N GLY A 74 0.63 5.22 15.53
CA GLY A 74 -0.63 5.71 14.96
C GLY A 74 -0.47 6.48 13.64
N TYR A 75 0.66 6.33 12.96
CA TYR A 75 0.86 6.90 11.63
C TYR A 75 0.27 5.99 10.55
N GLN A 76 -0.51 6.58 9.65
CA GLN A 76 -1.09 5.90 8.50
C GLN A 76 -0.81 6.69 7.22
N TRP A 77 -0.52 5.99 6.12
CA TRP A 77 -0.29 6.63 4.83
C TRP A 77 -1.57 7.28 4.30
N CYS A 78 -1.46 8.52 3.84
CA CYS A 78 -2.55 9.25 3.21
C CYS A 78 -2.17 9.64 1.77
N GLU A 79 -2.82 9.05 0.78
CA GLU A 79 -2.51 9.32 -0.64
C GLU A 79 -2.72 10.79 -1.02
N ARG A 80 -3.74 11.43 -0.44
CA ARG A 80 -4.01 12.85 -0.68
C ARG A 80 -2.88 13.77 -0.25
N THR A 81 -2.30 13.57 0.94
CA THR A 81 -1.24 14.43 1.46
C THR A 81 0.15 13.92 1.08
N GLY A 82 0.27 12.67 0.64
CA GLY A 82 1.53 12.00 0.35
C GLY A 82 2.41 11.83 1.59
N ARG A 83 1.80 11.72 2.78
CA ARG A 83 2.49 11.70 4.06
C ARG A 83 1.87 10.70 5.02
N CYS A 84 2.66 10.31 6.01
CA CYS A 84 2.19 9.56 7.16
C CYS A 84 1.47 10.52 8.12
N GLU A 85 0.15 10.40 8.19
CA GLU A 85 -0.70 11.25 9.01
C GLU A 85 -1.27 10.47 10.19
N ARG A 86 -1.54 11.18 11.29
CA ARG A 86 -2.28 10.64 12.42
C ARG A 86 -3.74 10.97 12.27
N SER A 87 -4.59 9.95 12.23
CA SER A 87 -6.01 10.11 11.94
C SER A 87 -6.70 11.13 12.85
N TRP A 88 -6.33 11.19 14.13
CA TRP A 88 -6.89 12.16 15.09
C TRP A 88 -6.38 13.59 14.94
N GLU A 89 -5.12 13.76 14.53
CA GLU A 89 -4.55 15.10 14.30
C GLU A 89 -5.11 15.67 13.00
N LEU A 90 -5.23 14.84 11.98
CA LEU A 90 -5.77 15.21 10.67
C LEU A 90 -7.28 15.50 10.76
N ALA A 91 -8.05 14.64 11.44
CA ALA A 91 -9.48 14.87 11.67
C ALA A 91 -9.75 16.20 12.38
N LYS A 92 -8.93 16.54 13.38
CA LYS A 92 -9.04 17.83 14.09
C LYS A 92 -8.71 19.02 13.19
N GLN A 93 -7.74 18.89 12.29
CA GLN A 93 -7.33 19.96 11.38
C GLN A 93 -8.32 20.18 10.25
N GLU A 94 -8.86 19.10 9.70
CA GLU A 94 -9.65 19.11 8.48
C GLU A 94 -11.16 19.01 8.73
N GLY A 95 -11.56 18.70 9.97
CA GLY A 95 -12.95 18.71 10.41
C GLY A 95 -13.78 17.51 9.93
N PHE A 96 -13.16 16.35 9.72
CA PHE A 96 -13.89 15.09 9.46
C PHE A 96 -13.99 14.22 10.72
N SER A 97 -14.87 13.22 10.66
CA SER A 97 -15.14 12.33 11.79
C SER A 97 -13.94 11.43 12.13
N LEU A 98 -13.68 11.22 13.43
CA LEU A 98 -12.58 10.37 13.92
C LEU A 98 -12.95 8.87 13.83
N ASP A 99 -13.26 8.43 12.63
CA ASP A 99 -13.46 7.03 12.27
C ASP A 99 -12.51 6.65 11.14
N GLU A 100 -12.23 5.35 11.03
CA GLU A 100 -11.33 4.82 10.01
C GLU A 100 -11.87 5.14 8.60
N GLU A 101 -13.19 5.05 8.43
CA GLU A 101 -13.88 5.39 7.20
C GLU A 101 -13.68 6.86 6.82
N GLY A 102 -13.83 7.78 7.76
CA GLY A 102 -13.62 9.22 7.56
C GLY A 102 -12.19 9.52 7.12
N PHE A 103 -11.20 8.93 7.78
CA PHE A 103 -9.80 9.06 7.37
C PHE A 103 -9.56 8.48 5.97
N LYS A 104 -10.11 7.29 5.68
CA LYS A 104 -9.95 6.63 4.38
C LYS A 104 -10.57 7.43 3.25
N VAL A 105 -11.80 7.92 3.42
CA VAL A 105 -12.48 8.79 2.46
C VAL A 105 -11.67 10.07 2.24
N PHE A 106 -11.18 10.68 3.32
CA PHE A 106 -10.33 11.87 3.24
C PHE A 106 -9.07 11.61 2.42
N CYS A 107 -8.39 10.49 2.65
CA CYS A 107 -7.13 10.18 1.99
C CYS A 107 -7.28 9.68 0.56
N SER A 108 -8.42 9.07 0.20
CA SER A 108 -8.70 8.59 -1.16
C SER A 108 -9.39 9.63 -2.06
N THR A 109 -9.86 10.76 -1.51
CA THR A 109 -10.52 11.81 -2.30
C THR A 109 -9.51 12.90 -2.67
N PRO A 110 -9.15 13.11 -3.95
CA PRO A 110 -8.28 14.22 -4.34
C PRO A 110 -8.96 15.57 -4.05
N PRO A 111 -8.20 16.62 -3.70
CA PRO A 111 -8.77 17.94 -3.50
C PRO A 111 -9.32 18.47 -4.83
N THR A 112 -10.59 18.85 -4.84
CA THR A 112 -11.21 19.52 -5.98
C THR A 112 -10.60 20.92 -6.10
N GLN A 113 -9.88 21.17 -7.19
CA GLN A 113 -9.27 22.46 -7.52
C GLN A 113 -10.31 23.44 -8.06
#